data_AF-I9NMM6-F1
#
_entry.id   AF-I9NMM6-F1
#
_cell.length_a   1.000
_cell.length_b   1.000
_cell.length_c   1.000
_cell.angle_alpha   90.00
_cell.angle_beta   90.00
_cell.angle_gamma   90.00
#
_symmetry.space_group_name_H-M   'P 1'
#
loop_
_entity.id
_entity.type
_entity.pdbx_description
1 polymer ?
#
loop_
_entity_poly.entity_id
_entity_poly.type
_entity_poly.pdbx_seq_one_letter_code
_entity_poly.pdbx_strand_id
1 'polypeptide(L)'
;MARYLLNQGDLRQLCDQERFLRNNGFDVKQEDVFPSVATKEEYVQALKEIYHSYVNGWWNYKEQNIRHGICTEEEFNQKFRAYMERKGA
;
A
#
# COMPACT_ATOMS: atom_id res chain seq x y z
N MET A 1 13.91 -13.54 -11.62
CA MET A 1 12.71 -13.89 -10.84
C MET A 1 11.68 -12.80 -11.05
N ALA A 2 10.41 -13.13 -11.23
CA ALA A 2 9.36 -12.12 -11.32
C ALA A 2 9.20 -11.43 -9.95
N ARG A 3 9.10 -10.10 -9.94
CA ARG A 3 8.87 -9.29 -8.73
C ARG A 3 7.40 -8.86 -8.64
N TYR A 4 6.97 -8.52 -7.43
CA TYR A 4 5.62 -8.03 -7.17
C TYR A 4 5.62 -6.50 -7.08
N LEU A 5 4.83 -5.85 -7.94
CA LEU A 5 4.79 -4.39 -8.05
C LEU A 5 3.73 -3.77 -7.16
N LEU A 6 4.12 -2.73 -6.44
CA LEU A 6 3.23 -1.77 -5.77
C LEU A 6 2.94 -0.65 -6.76
N ASN A 7 2.02 -0.89 -7.69
CA ASN A 7 1.80 -0.03 -8.85
C ASN A 7 0.52 0.82 -8.78
N GLN A 8 -0.01 1.06 -7.58
CA GLN A 8 -1.25 1.83 -7.40
C GLN A 8 -0.96 3.19 -6.78
N GLY A 9 -1.13 4.23 -7.60
CA GLY A 9 -0.99 5.63 -7.20
C GLY A 9 -0.22 6.49 -8.18
N ASP A 10 -0.20 7.79 -7.93
CA ASP A 10 0.66 8.72 -8.66
C ASP A 10 2.14 8.61 -8.20
N LEU A 11 3.07 9.21 -8.96
CA LEU A 11 4.50 9.13 -8.66
C LEU A 11 4.87 9.60 -7.25
N ARG A 12 4.16 10.60 -6.71
CA ARG A 12 4.43 11.09 -5.36
C ARG A 12 3.97 10.07 -4.32
N GLN A 13 2.80 9.49 -4.49
CA GLN A 13 2.29 8.41 -3.64
C GLN A 13 3.23 7.19 -3.68
N LEU A 14 3.71 6.81 -4.85
CA LEU A 14 4.66 5.70 -5.01
C LEU A 14 5.98 5.97 -4.28
N CYS A 15 6.53 7.18 -4.37
CA CYS A 15 7.72 7.58 -3.61
C CYS A 15 7.50 7.55 -2.09
N ASP A 16 6.33 8.02 -1.62
CA ASP A 16 5.97 7.98 -0.20
C ASP A 16 5.87 6.53 0.31
N GLN A 17 5.26 5.65 -0.49
CA GLN A 17 5.14 4.21 -0.21
C GLN A 17 6.51 3.52 -0.16
N GLU A 18 7.37 3.75 -1.15
CA GLU A 18 8.72 3.19 -1.17
C GLU A 18 9.52 3.60 0.07
N ARG A 19 9.53 4.90 0.38
CA ARG A 19 10.26 5.43 1.52
C ARG A 19 9.76 4.81 2.82
N PHE A 20 8.45 4.75 3.00
CA PHE A 20 7.85 4.14 4.18
C PHE A 20 8.25 2.67 4.32
N LEU A 21 8.16 1.88 3.26
CA LEU A 21 8.49 0.46 3.30
C LEU A 21 9.98 0.19 3.56
N ARG A 22 10.89 0.94 2.91
CA ARG A 22 12.33 0.84 3.19
C ARG A 22 12.64 1.16 4.66
N ASN A 23 12.00 2.20 5.21
CA ASN A 23 12.17 2.56 6.62
C ASN A 23 11.61 1.51 7.60
N ASN A 24 10.70 0.64 7.14
CA ASN A 24 10.16 -0.49 7.91
C ASN A 24 10.84 -1.83 7.57
N GLY A 25 12.03 -1.79 6.95
CA GLY A 25 12.90 -2.97 6.80
C GLY A 25 12.59 -3.85 5.58
N PHE A 26 11.73 -3.42 4.67
CA PHE A 26 11.48 -4.14 3.42
C PHE A 26 12.65 -3.97 2.44
N ASP A 27 13.06 -5.04 1.75
CA ASP A 27 14.00 -4.95 0.62
C ASP A 27 13.28 -4.49 -0.66
N VAL A 28 12.86 -3.22 -0.66
CA VAL A 28 12.19 -2.61 -1.81
C VAL A 28 13.22 -2.31 -2.90
N LYS A 29 12.94 -2.81 -4.11
CA LYS A 29 13.63 -2.40 -5.35
C LYS A 29 12.68 -1.62 -6.23
N GLN A 30 13.22 -0.97 -7.24
CA GLN A 30 12.45 -0.21 -8.21
C GLN A 30 12.48 -0.94 -9.56
N GLU A 31 11.30 -1.13 -10.15
CA GLU A 31 11.11 -1.65 -11.51
C GLU A 31 10.42 -0.55 -12.33
N ASP A 32 11.16 0.06 -13.26
CA ASP A 32 10.80 1.32 -13.92
C ASP A 32 10.54 2.45 -12.91
N VAL A 33 9.27 2.80 -12.66
CA VAL A 33 8.87 3.81 -11.65
C VAL A 33 8.16 3.18 -10.45
N PHE A 34 8.00 1.86 -10.41
CA PHE A 34 7.19 1.18 -9.41
C PHE A 34 8.06 0.57 -8.30
N PRO A 35 7.72 0.80 -7.03
CA PRO A 35 8.27 0.03 -5.92
C PRO A 35 7.91 -1.44 -6.07
N SER A 36 8.84 -2.33 -5.72
CA SER A 36 8.68 -3.78 -5.91
C SER A 36 9.36 -4.59 -4.82
N VAL A 37 8.80 -5.76 -4.53
CA VAL A 37 9.34 -6.74 -3.56
C VAL A 37 9.53 -8.10 -4.22
N ALA A 38 10.33 -8.97 -3.61
CA ALA A 38 10.78 -10.21 -4.25
C ALA A 38 9.72 -11.31 -4.20
N THR A 39 8.93 -11.35 -3.13
CA THR A 39 7.99 -12.45 -2.86
C THR A 39 6.55 -11.98 -2.72
N LYS A 40 5.61 -12.93 -2.86
CA LYS A 40 4.18 -12.67 -2.65
C LYS A 40 3.91 -12.35 -1.19
N GLU A 41 4.62 -13.01 -0.28
CA GLU A 41 4.50 -12.85 1.16
C GLU A 41 4.92 -11.43 1.57
N GLU A 42 6.06 -10.94 1.07
CA GLU A 42 6.49 -9.56 1.26
C GLU A 42 5.49 -8.57 0.66
N TYR A 43 4.90 -8.89 -0.49
CA TYR A 43 3.90 -8.03 -1.13
C TYR A 43 2.65 -7.87 -0.27
N VAL A 44 2.10 -8.97 0.26
CA VAL A 44 0.94 -8.92 1.15
C VAL A 44 1.29 -8.20 2.45
N GLN A 45 2.48 -8.43 3.02
CA GLN A 45 2.93 -7.72 4.20
C GLN A 45 3.10 -6.21 3.93
N ALA A 46 3.65 -5.83 2.77
CA ALA A 46 3.78 -4.43 2.36
C ALA A 46 2.42 -3.73 2.21
N LEU A 47 1.45 -4.39 1.57
CA LEU A 47 0.08 -3.88 1.46
C LEU A 47 -0.55 -3.68 2.84
N LYS A 48 -0.34 -4.64 3.75
CA LYS A 48 -0.84 -4.57 5.12
C LYS A 48 -0.25 -3.37 5.87
N GLU A 49 1.06 -3.15 5.77
CA GLU A 49 1.73 -2.00 6.39
C GLU A 49 1.27 -0.66 5.80
N ILE A 50 1.16 -0.56 4.47
CA ILE A 50 0.62 0.61 3.75
C ILE A 50 -0.80 0.92 4.24
N TYR A 51 -1.65 -0.09 4.31
CA TYR A 51 -3.03 0.05 4.76
C TYR A 51 -3.12 0.48 6.22
N HIS A 52 -2.44 -0.19 7.15
CA HIS A 52 -2.56 0.10 8.58
C HIS A 52 -1.94 1.43 8.98
N SER A 53 -0.85 1.84 8.33
CA SER A 53 -0.14 3.08 8.63
C SER A 53 -0.69 4.31 7.91
N TYR A 54 -1.77 4.18 7.14
CA TYR A 54 -2.37 5.27 6.35
C TYR A 54 -1.37 5.95 5.40
N VAL A 55 -0.46 5.17 4.81
CA VAL A 55 0.56 5.70 3.90
C VAL A 55 -0.12 6.38 2.71
N ASN A 56 0.41 7.49 2.22
CA ASN A 56 -0.21 8.23 1.13
C ASN A 56 -0.52 7.32 -0.09
N GLY A 57 -1.76 7.39 -0.59
CA GLY A 57 -2.24 6.50 -1.65
C GLY A 57 -2.65 5.09 -1.20
N TRP A 58 -2.71 4.79 0.10
CA TRP A 58 -3.15 3.48 0.61
C TRP A 58 -4.53 3.06 0.08
N TRP A 59 -5.41 4.02 -0.18
CA TRP A 59 -6.77 3.77 -0.67
C TRP A 59 -6.81 3.24 -2.11
N ASN A 60 -5.73 3.39 -2.89
CA ASN A 60 -5.67 2.87 -4.25
C ASN A 60 -5.59 1.33 -4.28
N TYR A 61 -5.28 0.70 -3.14
CA TYR A 61 -5.16 -0.75 -3.02
C TYR A 61 -6.45 -1.45 -2.53
N LYS A 62 -7.64 -0.85 -2.70
CA LYS A 62 -8.90 -1.43 -2.19
C LYS A 62 -9.07 -2.89 -2.61
N GLU A 63 -8.98 -3.17 -3.90
CA GLU A 63 -9.21 -4.53 -4.43
C GLU A 63 -8.16 -5.52 -3.93
N GLN A 64 -6.90 -5.10 -3.84
CA GLN A 64 -5.79 -5.92 -3.38
C GLN A 64 -5.94 -6.24 -1.88
N ASN A 65 -6.31 -5.25 -1.07
CA ASN A 65 -6.52 -5.43 0.36
C ASN A 65 -7.66 -6.43 0.65
N ILE A 66 -8.77 -6.34 -0.10
CA ILE A 66 -9.88 -7.28 0.02
C ILE A 66 -9.48 -8.67 -0.50
N ARG A 67 -8.85 -8.74 -1.68
CA ARG A 67 -8.42 -10.01 -2.30
C ARG A 67 -7.45 -10.80 -1.43
N HIS A 68 -6.58 -10.12 -0.69
CA HIS A 68 -5.59 -10.74 0.18
C HIS A 68 -6.07 -10.92 1.63
N GLY A 69 -7.30 -10.55 1.94
CA GLY A 69 -7.86 -10.70 3.30
C GLY A 69 -7.19 -9.79 4.33
N ILE A 70 -6.65 -8.64 3.90
CA ILE A 70 -6.09 -7.61 4.79
C ILE A 70 -7.21 -6.87 5.52
N CYS A 71 -8.33 -6.66 4.83
CA CYS A 71 -9.56 -6.11 5.41
C CYS A 71 -10.79 -6.57 4.61
N THR A 72 -11.98 -6.48 5.20
CA THR A 72 -13.25 -6.58 4.47
C THR A 72 -13.56 -5.29 3.71
N GLU A 73 -14.58 -5.33 2.85
CA GLU A 73 -15.07 -4.12 2.19
C GLU A 73 -15.64 -3.10 3.19
N GLU A 74 -16.39 -3.56 4.19
CA GLU A 74 -16.93 -2.72 5.24
C GLU A 74 -15.82 -2.03 6.04
N GLU A 75 -14.79 -2.77 6.44
CA GLU A 75 -13.63 -2.23 7.16
C GLU A 75 -12.88 -1.19 6.34
N PHE A 76 -12.68 -1.45 5.04
CA PHE A 76 -12.06 -0.49 4.14
C PHE A 76 -12.89 0.80 4.06
N ASN A 77 -14.19 0.68 3.82
CA ASN A 77 -15.08 1.84 3.65
C ASN A 77 -15.18 2.67 4.94
N GLN A 78 -15.25 2.01 6.11
CA GLN A 78 -15.21 2.68 7.41
C GLN A 78 -13.91 3.47 7.61
N LYS A 79 -12.77 2.82 7.34
CA LYS A 79 -11.45 3.45 7.45
C LYS A 79 -11.29 4.62 6.49
N PHE A 80 -11.77 4.49 5.25
CA PHE A 80 -11.69 5.53 4.24
C PHE A 80 -12.56 6.73 4.60
N ARG A 81 -13.79 6.51 5.09
CA ARG A 81 -14.65 7.57 5.60
C ARG A 81 -13.99 8.35 6.73
N ALA A 82 -13.46 7.65 7.73
CA ALA A 82 -12.76 8.28 8.85
C ALA A 82 -11.51 9.09 8.40
N TYR A 83 -10.80 8.61 7.37
CA TYR A 83 -9.69 9.35 6.78
C TYR A 83 -10.15 10.64 6.10
N MET A 84 -11.24 10.60 5.32
CA MET A 84 -11.79 11.77 4.63
C MET A 84 -12.31 12.82 5.61
N GLU A 85 -12.98 12.41 6.68
CA GLU A 85 -13.46 13.32 7.73
C GLU A 85 -12.31 14.09 8.39
N ARG A 86 -11.18 13.42 8.65
CA ARG A 86 -9.98 14.07 9.23
C ARG A 86 -9.25 14.99 8.27
N LYS A 87 -9.40 14.81 6.95
CA LYS A 87 -8.77 15.65 5.93
C LYS A 87 -9.62 16.86 5.55
N GLY A 88 -10.94 16.77 5.76
CA GLY A 88 -11.88 17.86 5.54
C GLY A 88 -12.10 18.77 6.76
N ALA A 89 -11.62 18.35 7.94
CA ALA A 89 -11.57 19.14 9.18
C ALA A 89 -10.27 19.94 9.27
#